data_AF-A0A7H4LSC5-F1
#
_entry.id   AF-A0A7H4LSC5-F1
#
_cell.length_a   1.000
_cell.length_b   1.000
_cell.length_c   1.000
_cell.angle_alpha   90.00
_cell.angle_beta   90.00
_cell.angle_gamma   90.00
#
_symmetry.space_group_name_H-M   'P 1'
#
loop_
_entity.id
_entity.type
_entity.pdbx_description
1 polymer ?
#
loop_
_entity_poly.entity_id
_entity_poly.type
_entity_poly.pdbx_seq_one_letter_code
_entity_poly.pdbx_strand_id
1 'polypeptide(L)'
;MTNLGPASQAMVERIGLHLTVVDTGWPTASTIGWGSPLMLPVVVGFIVINIAMLLLKLTKTVNIDIFNYWIFLIMGSVVYAGTGNYWLSVGITFGIFILTPAGGGFNRTVFAKKL
;
A
#
# COMPACT_ATOMS: atom_id res chain seq x y z
N MET A 1 6.54 17.25 8.66
CA MET A 1 5.24 17.46 9.35
C MET A 1 4.88 18.95 9.52
N THR A 2 5.43 19.84 8.69
CA THR A 2 5.47 21.29 8.99
C THR A 2 4.35 22.13 8.38
N ASN A 3 3.46 21.58 7.55
CA ASN A 3 2.41 22.38 6.88
C ASN A 3 0.98 21.85 7.06
N LEU A 4 0.79 20.56 7.37
CA LEU A 4 -0.54 19.96 7.54
C LEU A 4 -1.08 20.12 8.96
N GLY A 5 -0.23 19.96 9.98
CA GLY A 5 -0.61 20.13 11.38
C GLY A 5 -1.20 21.52 11.69
N PRO A 6 -0.53 22.63 11.33
CA PRO A 6 -1.04 23.98 11.57
C PRO A 6 -2.34 24.27 10.81
N ALA A 7 -2.47 23.77 9.57
CA ALA A 7 -3.67 23.96 8.76
C ALA A 7 -4.88 23.20 9.32
N SER A 8 -4.67 21.97 9.81
CA SER A 8 -5.72 21.21 10.51
C SER A 8 -6.12 21.84 11.85
N GLN A 9 -5.16 22.39 12.60
CA GLN A 9 -5.43 23.10 13.86
C GLN A 9 -6.22 24.40 13.63
N ALA A 10 -5.85 25.18 12.60
CA ALA A 10 -6.58 26.39 12.22
C ALA A 10 -8.03 26.12 11.76
N MET A 11 -8.29 24.94 11.16
CA MET A 11 -9.64 24.49 10.83
C MET A 11 -10.43 24.11 12.09
N VAL A 12 -9.81 23.38 13.02
CA VAL A 12 -10.40 22.98 14.30
C VAL A 12 -10.76 24.19 15.18
N GLU A 13 -9.90 25.20 15.23
CA GLU A 13 -10.10 26.46 15.97
C GLU A 13 -11.27 27.28 15.40
N ARG A 14 -11.48 27.27 14.08
CA ARG A 14 -12.62 27.93 13.42
C ARG A 14 -13.96 27.20 13.61
N ILE A 15 -13.93 25.90 13.91
CA ILE A 15 -15.13 25.06 14.06
C ILE A 15 -15.48 24.86 15.55
N GLY A 16 -14.69 25.43 16.48
CA GLY A 16 -14.95 25.38 17.93
C GLY A 16 -14.80 23.99 18.54
N LEU A 17 -14.11 23.08 17.84
CA LEU A 17 -13.82 21.73 18.31
C LEU A 17 -12.53 21.76 19.15
N HIS A 18 -12.55 21.21 20.36
CA HIS A 18 -11.33 20.94 21.12
C HIS A 18 -10.76 19.58 20.70
N LEU A 19 -10.00 19.53 19.60
CA LEU A 19 -9.28 18.32 19.18
C LEU A 19 -7.82 18.38 19.67
N THR A 20 -7.54 17.67 20.76
CA THR A 20 -6.19 17.58 21.36
C THR A 20 -5.25 16.65 20.57
N VAL A 21 -5.77 15.84 19.64
CA VAL A 21 -4.99 14.83 18.90
C VAL A 21 -5.33 14.90 17.41
N VAL A 22 -4.29 15.03 16.59
CA VAL A 22 -4.38 14.87 15.13
C VAL A 22 -4.26 13.38 14.83
N ASP A 23 -5.29 12.75 14.26
CA ASP A 23 -5.27 11.32 13.91
C ASP A 23 -4.30 11.06 12.75
N THR A 24 -3.06 10.73 13.10
CA THR A 24 -2.01 10.26 12.21
C THR A 24 -2.02 8.73 12.12
N GLY A 25 -3.19 8.11 11.91
CA GLY A 25 -3.29 6.67 11.71
C GLY A 25 -2.49 6.15 10.52
N TRP A 26 -2.58 6.80 9.34
CA TRP A 26 -1.91 6.36 8.11
C TRP A 26 -0.36 6.45 8.13
N PRO A 27 0.28 7.51 8.68
CA PRO A 27 1.73 7.60 8.79
C PRO A 27 2.28 6.62 9.84
N THR A 28 1.53 6.37 10.92
CA THR A 28 1.90 5.41 11.96
C THR A 28 1.89 3.99 11.40
N ALA A 29 0.81 3.61 10.72
CA ALA A 29 0.69 2.30 10.10
C ALA A 29 1.76 2.07 9.03
N SER A 30 1.97 3.02 8.12
CA SER A 30 3.00 2.90 7.09
C SER A 30 4.40 2.70 7.67
N THR A 31 4.75 3.41 8.74
CA THR A 31 6.03 3.23 9.45
C THR A 31 6.19 1.80 9.97
N ILE A 32 5.12 1.20 10.51
CA ILE A 32 5.13 -0.19 10.97
C ILE A 32 5.34 -1.18 9.81
N GLY A 33 4.69 -0.96 8.66
CA GLY A 33 4.86 -1.78 7.47
C GLY A 33 6.29 -1.72 6.91
N TRP A 34 6.84 -0.51 6.78
CA TRP A 34 8.20 -0.26 6.31
C TRP A 34 9.27 -0.79 7.28
N GLY A 35 8.98 -0.84 8.58
CA GLY A 35 9.87 -1.43 9.58
C GLY A 35 9.91 -2.96 9.59
N SER A 36 9.12 -3.63 8.73
CA SER A 36 9.08 -5.10 8.72
C SER A 36 10.34 -5.74 8.12
N PRO A 37 10.78 -6.92 8.61
CA PRO A 37 11.93 -7.64 8.05
C PRO A 37 11.68 -8.16 6.62
N LEU A 38 10.44 -8.10 6.15
CA LEU A 38 10.01 -8.53 4.82
C LEU A 38 10.14 -7.43 3.76
N MET A 39 10.46 -6.19 4.16
CA MET A 39 10.52 -5.01 3.29
C MET A 39 11.33 -5.25 2.00
N LEU A 40 12.59 -5.65 2.13
CA LEU A 40 13.53 -5.78 1.02
C LEU A 40 13.05 -6.75 -0.07
N PRO A 41 12.74 -8.03 0.22
CA PRO A 41 12.30 -8.94 -0.83
C PRO A 41 10.96 -8.55 -1.43
N VAL A 42 10.01 -8.04 -0.63
CA VAL A 42 8.67 -7.71 -1.11
C VAL A 42 8.71 -6.51 -2.06
N VAL A 43 9.43 -5.44 -1.72
CA VAL A 43 9.52 -4.24 -2.57
C VAL A 43 10.20 -4.55 -3.89
N VAL A 44 11.34 -5.25 -3.87
CA VAL A 44 12.07 -5.63 -5.09
C VAL A 44 11.22 -6.57 -5.93
N GLY A 45 10.60 -7.58 -5.31
CA GLY A 45 9.75 -8.53 -6.02
C GLY A 45 8.51 -7.89 -6.62
N PHE A 46 7.89 -6.91 -5.95
CA PHE A 46 6.73 -6.19 -6.49
C PHE A 46 7.07 -5.40 -7.75
N ILE A 47 8.23 -4.74 -7.78
CA ILE A 47 8.72 -4.04 -8.98
C ILE A 47 8.92 -5.05 -10.12
N VAL A 48 9.60 -6.17 -9.85
CA VAL A 48 9.84 -7.22 -10.85
C VAL A 48 8.53 -7.80 -11.38
N ILE A 49 7.58 -8.11 -10.49
CA ILE A 49 6.26 -8.66 -10.85
C ILE A 49 5.45 -7.62 -11.66
N ASN A 50 5.50 -6.34 -11.30
CA ASN A 50 4.82 -5.29 -12.07
C ASN A 50 5.37 -5.18 -13.50
N ILE A 51 6.69 -5.19 -13.65
CA ILE A 51 7.35 -5.14 -14.96
C ILE A 51 7.04 -6.42 -15.75
N ALA A 52 7.07 -7.58 -15.12
CA ALA A 52 6.71 -8.85 -15.75
C ALA A 52 5.25 -8.86 -16.24
N MET A 53 4.31 -8.36 -15.45
CA MET A 53 2.89 -8.25 -15.85
C MET A 53 2.68 -7.28 -17.01
N LEU A 54 3.46 -6.20 -17.08
CA LEU A 54 3.44 -5.26 -18.21
C LEU A 54 3.97 -5.91 -19.50
N LEU A 55 5.10 -6.62 -19.42
CA LEU A 55 5.69 -7.35 -20.56
C LEU A 55 4.75 -8.44 -21.07
N LEU A 56 4.07 -9.14 -20.16
CA LEU A 56 3.04 -10.14 -20.48
C LEU A 56 1.69 -9.53 -20.92
N LYS A 57 1.60 -8.19 -21.04
CA LYS A 57 0.38 -7.43 -21.39
C LYS A 57 -0.84 -7.72 -20.50
N LEU A 58 -0.61 -8.25 -19.29
CA LEU A 58 -1.68 -8.54 -18.34
C LEU A 58 -2.23 -7.27 -17.71
N THR A 59 -1.41 -6.22 -17.56
CA THR A 59 -1.79 -4.90 -17.07
C THR A 59 -1.34 -3.80 -18.05
N LYS A 60 -2.11 -2.70 -18.15
CA LYS A 60 -1.73 -1.48 -18.92
C LYS A 60 -1.17 -0.36 -18.03
N THR A 61 -1.03 -0.64 -16.73
CA THR A 61 -0.67 0.33 -15.69
C THR A 61 0.54 -0.17 -14.93
N VAL A 62 1.47 0.74 -14.67
CA VAL A 62 2.66 0.50 -13.84
C VAL A 62 2.43 1.11 -12.48
N ASN A 63 2.59 0.33 -11.41
CA ASN A 63 2.58 0.86 -10.05
C ASN A 63 3.95 1.49 -9.74
N ILE A 64 4.03 2.81 -9.90
CA ILE A 64 5.27 3.58 -9.69
C ILE A 64 5.39 4.15 -8.26
N ASP A 65 4.29 4.13 -7.50
CA ASP A 65 4.27 4.60 -6.13
C ASP A 65 4.70 3.50 -5.16
N ILE A 66 6.01 3.48 -4.89
CA ILE A 66 6.64 2.54 -3.96
C ILE A 66 6.07 2.70 -2.56
N PHE A 67 5.68 3.91 -2.14
CA PHE A 67 5.17 4.15 -0.80
C PHE A 67 3.93 3.29 -0.53
N ASN A 68 3.05 3.16 -1.53
CA ASN A 68 1.81 2.39 -1.47
C ASN A 68 1.98 0.90 -1.15
N TYR A 69 3.20 0.36 -1.24
CA TYR A 69 3.50 -1.01 -0.82
C TYR A 69 3.35 -1.23 0.69
N TRP A 70 3.27 -0.15 1.48
CA TRP A 70 3.12 -0.21 2.94
C TRP A 70 1.92 -1.07 3.39
N ILE A 71 0.79 -1.03 2.68
CA ILE A 71 -0.42 -1.81 3.03
C ILE A 71 -0.14 -3.31 2.90
N PHE A 72 0.53 -3.72 1.81
CA PHE A 72 0.91 -5.11 1.59
C PHE A 72 2.00 -5.57 2.56
N LEU A 73 2.92 -4.68 2.92
CA LEU A 73 3.96 -4.95 3.92
C LEU A 73 3.38 -5.19 5.31
N ILE A 74 2.37 -4.43 5.73
CA ILE A 74 1.65 -4.69 6.99
C ILE A 74 0.95 -6.04 6.95
N MET A 75 0.25 -6.36 5.85
CA MET A 75 -0.42 -7.66 5.72
C MET A 75 0.58 -8.81 5.80
N GLY A 76 1.71 -8.69 5.10
CA GLY A 76 2.79 -9.67 5.17
C GLY A 76 3.42 -9.78 6.56
N SER A 77 3.62 -8.65 7.26
CA SER A 77 4.20 -8.63 8.61
C SER A 77 3.28 -9.26 9.65
N VAL A 78 1.95 -9.08 9.53
CA VAL A 78 0.95 -9.76 10.37
C VAL A 78 0.99 -11.28 10.15
N VAL A 79 1.07 -11.72 8.90
CA VAL A 79 1.20 -13.16 8.58
C VAL A 79 2.50 -13.74 9.14
N TYR A 80 3.60 -12.98 9.08
CA TYR A 80 4.88 -13.36 9.67
C TYR A 80 4.82 -13.43 11.19
N ALA A 81 4.17 -12.46 11.85
CA ALA A 81 3.97 -12.47 13.28
C ALA A 81 3.13 -13.68 13.75
N GLY A 82 2.15 -14.11 12.94
CA GLY A 82 1.31 -15.27 13.26
C GLY A 82 1.94 -16.63 12.93
N THR A 83 2.80 -16.71 11.91
CA THR A 83 3.31 -18.00 11.40
C THR A 83 4.78 -18.27 11.77
N GLY A 84 5.57 -17.21 12.05
CA GLY A 84 7.01 -17.31 12.29
C GLY A 84 7.86 -17.72 11.08
N ASN A 85 7.24 -18.00 9.93
CA ASN A 85 7.94 -18.45 8.72
C ASN A 85 8.11 -17.31 7.72
N TYR A 86 9.36 -16.85 7.56
CA TYR A 86 9.73 -15.75 6.69
C TYR A 86 9.31 -15.95 5.22
N TRP A 87 9.67 -17.10 4.64
CA TRP A 87 9.46 -17.37 3.22
C TRP A 87 7.98 -17.56 2.88
N LEU A 88 7.22 -18.16 3.79
CA LEU A 88 5.78 -18.34 3.63
C LEU A 88 5.05 -16.98 3.62
N SER A 89 5.44 -16.05 4.50
CA SER A 89 4.88 -14.70 4.52
C SER A 89 5.18 -13.92 3.25
N VAL A 90 6.41 -14.02 2.73
CA VAL A 90 6.78 -13.40 1.45
C VAL A 90 5.94 -13.97 0.30
N GLY A 91 5.79 -15.30 0.23
CA GLY A 91 5.00 -15.96 -0.81
C GLY A 91 3.52 -15.55 -0.79
N ILE A 92 2.90 -15.50 0.40
CA ILE A 92 1.51 -15.05 0.55
C ILE A 92 1.36 -13.59 0.13
N THR A 93 2.31 -12.73 0.50
CA THR A 93 2.29 -11.31 0.15
C THR A 93 2.37 -11.09 -1.38
N PHE A 94 3.22 -11.87 -2.07
CA PHE A 94 3.25 -11.87 -3.54
C PHE A 94 1.96 -12.40 -4.17
N GLY A 95 1.36 -13.44 -3.61
CA GLY A 95 0.07 -13.97 -4.07
C GLY A 95 -1.04 -12.92 -4.00
N ILE A 96 -1.14 -12.20 -2.88
CA ILE A 96 -2.12 -11.11 -2.68
C ILE A 96 -1.88 -9.97 -3.70
N PHE A 97 -0.62 -9.62 -3.93
CA PHE A 97 -0.26 -8.57 -4.89
C PHE A 97 -0.61 -8.93 -6.34
N ILE A 98 -0.45 -10.20 -6.74
CA ILE A 98 -0.81 -10.69 -8.08
C ILE A 98 -2.33 -10.81 -8.24
N LEU A 99 -3.06 -11.18 -7.17
CA LEU A 99 -4.51 -11.34 -7.21
C LEU A 99 -5.25 -9.99 -7.29
N THR A 100 -4.70 -8.94 -6.68
CA THR A 100 -5.29 -7.59 -6.68
C THR A 100 -5.61 -7.06 -8.10
N PRO A 101 -4.69 -7.13 -9.09
CA PRO A 101 -5.00 -6.77 -10.48
C PRO A 101 -5.99 -7.72 -11.18
N ALA A 102 -6.10 -8.98 -10.75
CA ALA A 102 -7.10 -9.91 -11.28
C ALA A 102 -8.52 -9.57 -10.80
N GLY A 103 -8.68 -9.15 -9.54
CA GLY A 103 -9.95 -8.67 -8.99
C GLY A 103 -10.46 -7.38 -9.66
N GLY A 104 -9.56 -6.48 -10.07
CA GLY A 104 -9.89 -5.30 -10.88
C GLY A 104 -10.24 -5.62 -12.34
N GLY A 105 -10.00 -6.85 -12.80
CA GLY A 105 -10.27 -7.33 -14.14
C GLY A 105 -11.77 -7.46 -14.49
N PHE A 106 -12.66 -7.50 -13.51
CA PHE A 106 -14.10 -7.56 -13.74
C PHE A 106 -14.70 -6.24 -14.25
N ASN A 107 -14.00 -5.10 -14.08
CA ASN A 107 -14.52 -3.78 -14.46
C ASN A 107 -13.94 -3.24 -15.80
N ARG A 108 -13.27 -4.09 -16.60
CA ARG A 108 -12.58 -3.70 -17.84
C ARG A 108 -13.48 -3.23 -18.99
N THR A 109 -14.81 -3.26 -18.85
CA THR A 109 -15.75 -2.75 -19.86
C THR A 109 -16.03 -1.25 -19.77
N VAL A 110 -15.69 -0.57 -18.66
CA VAL A 110 -16.16 0.82 -18.44
C VAL A 110 -15.15 1.89 -18.92
N PHE A 111 -13.85 1.64 -18.85
CA PHE A 111 -12.83 2.69 -19.10
C PHE A 111 -12.26 2.73 -20.54
N ALA A 112 -12.77 1.92 -21.47
CA ALA A 112 -12.35 1.97 -22.88
C ALA A 112 -12.96 3.15 -23.69
N LYS A 113 -13.83 3.98 -23.09
CA LYS A 113 -14.41 5.19 -23.70
C LYS A 113 -14.03 6.44 -22.92
N LYS A 114 -12.86 7.02 -23.21
CA LYS A 114 -12.55 8.47 -23.14
C LYS A 114 -11.04 8.63 -23.33
N LEU A 115 -10.61 8.47 -24.58
CA LEU A 115 -9.57 9.32 -25.16
C LEU A 115 -10.26 10.56 -25.73
#